data_AF-A0A0A8EV84-F1
#
_entry.id   AF-A0A0A8EV84-F1
#
_cell.length_a   1.000
_cell.length_b   1.000
_cell.length_c   1.000
_cell.angle_alpha   90.00
_cell.angle_beta   90.00
_cell.angle_gamma   90.00
#
_symmetry.space_group_name_H-M   'P 1'
#
loop_
_entity.id
_entity.type
_entity.pdbx_description
1 polymer ?
#
loop_
_entity_poly.entity_id
_entity_poly.type
_entity_poly.pdbx_seq_one_letter_code
_entity_poly.pdbx_strand_id
1 'polypeptide(L)'
;MSCLHTTTKDPTPMSDATTPTAEATPTTGTPAPETPSAPVASTPAPAAEQQLADATVRAEQAAAERDELRAALDAVTKALNPDGDRGEQDPAALAATVAERDKQLDRAAAELRTARVELAAYKAAADHGARADRLLNSRSFLDTVDELDPADGKFDEQLVAAIRAAVEADPDLYRATPAVPGRGGAEFNGAPAAPTKPATLRDAIAARLSP
;
A
#
# COMPACT_ATOMS: atom_id res chain seq x y z
N MET A 1 4.37 -1.63 62.27
CA MET A 1 5.63 -1.31 61.55
C MET A 1 5.23 -1.14 60.09
N SER A 2 4.81 0.02 59.57
CA SER A 2 5.52 1.31 59.42
C SER A 2 6.98 1.08 59.00
N CYS A 3 7.48 1.54 57.85
CA CYS A 3 7.20 2.72 57.01
C CYS A 3 7.30 2.33 55.51
N LEU A 4 6.40 2.70 54.59
CA LEU A 4 6.29 3.99 53.85
C LEU A 4 7.61 4.48 53.25
N HIS A 5 7.65 4.66 51.92
CA HIS A 5 7.81 5.95 51.22
C HIS A 5 7.49 5.77 49.72
N THR A 6 6.33 6.30 49.32
CA THR A 6 5.95 6.67 47.95
C THR A 6 6.50 8.06 47.64
N THR A 7 6.96 8.34 46.42
CA THR A 7 7.05 9.73 45.94
C THR A 7 6.55 9.84 44.50
N THR A 8 5.40 10.50 44.38
CA THR A 8 4.78 11.10 43.21
C THR A 8 5.02 12.60 43.32
N LYS A 9 5.47 13.28 42.27
CA LYS A 9 5.30 14.74 42.15
C LYS A 9 5.41 15.24 40.71
N ASP A 10 4.27 15.50 40.12
CA ASP A 10 3.99 16.69 39.29
C ASP A 10 2.86 17.45 40.05
N PRO A 11 2.56 18.77 39.88
CA PRO A 11 2.51 19.49 38.59
C PRO A 11 2.83 21.03 38.56
N THR A 12 3.09 21.58 37.36
CA THR A 12 2.73 22.94 36.81
C THR A 12 3.17 24.25 37.54
N PRO A 13 2.93 25.46 37.00
CA PRO A 13 3.53 26.12 35.82
C PRO A 13 4.08 27.54 36.16
N MET A 14 4.92 28.17 35.34
CA MET A 14 5.11 29.63 35.40
C MET A 14 5.09 30.26 34.00
N SER A 15 4.05 31.08 33.82
CA SER A 15 3.98 32.21 32.90
C SER A 15 5.09 33.22 33.20
N ASP A 16 5.61 33.88 32.18
CA ASP A 16 5.69 35.34 32.19
C ASP A 16 5.84 35.88 30.75
N ALA A 17 4.79 36.60 30.35
CA ALA A 17 4.83 37.60 29.29
C ALA A 17 5.52 38.85 29.85
N THR A 18 6.23 39.63 29.02
CA THR A 18 6.27 41.10 29.11
C THR A 18 6.93 41.68 27.85
N THR A 19 6.10 42.28 27.00
CA THR A 19 6.41 43.38 26.07
C THR A 19 6.83 44.62 26.87
N PRO A 20 7.60 45.57 26.28
CA PRO A 20 7.11 46.94 26.42
C PRO A 20 7.18 47.74 25.11
N THR A 21 6.02 48.26 24.74
CA THR A 21 5.80 49.45 23.92
C THR A 21 5.25 50.54 24.83
N ALA A 22 5.78 51.76 24.70
CA ALA A 22 5.19 53.10 24.95
C ALA A 22 6.25 54.05 25.57
N GLU A 23 6.30 55.37 25.42
CA GLU A 23 5.74 56.41 24.53
C GLU A 23 6.16 57.77 25.15
N ALA A 24 6.42 58.82 24.34
CA ALA A 24 6.40 60.28 24.62
C ALA A 24 7.34 60.90 25.71
N THR A 25 8.39 61.70 25.38
CA THR A 25 8.48 63.19 25.13
C THR A 25 8.14 64.10 26.35
N PRO A 26 8.54 65.40 26.44
CA PRO A 26 9.40 66.26 25.59
C PRO A 26 10.45 67.11 26.37
N THR A 27 11.38 67.79 25.69
CA THR A 27 11.83 69.12 26.18
C THR A 27 12.21 70.04 25.03
N THR A 28 11.58 71.21 25.07
CA THR A 28 11.57 72.32 24.12
C THR A 28 12.83 73.18 24.26
N GLY A 29 13.42 73.61 23.14
CA GLY A 29 14.47 74.64 23.12
C GLY A 29 14.89 75.02 21.70
N THR A 30 14.33 76.11 21.16
CA THR A 30 14.68 76.80 19.91
C THR A 30 14.20 78.25 20.11
N PRO A 31 14.89 79.35 19.71
CA PRO A 31 15.36 79.66 18.34
C PRO A 31 16.74 80.37 18.20
N ALA A 32 17.58 80.02 17.20
CA ALA A 32 17.77 80.64 15.85
C ALA A 32 18.81 81.79 15.84
N PRO A 33 19.33 82.27 14.68
CA PRO A 33 19.20 81.80 13.29
C PRO A 33 20.57 81.56 12.60
N GLU A 34 20.64 80.94 11.41
CA GLU A 34 21.43 81.39 10.25
C GLU A 34 21.06 80.56 9.00
N THR A 35 20.31 81.23 8.11
CA THR A 35 20.44 81.28 6.64
C THR A 35 20.27 79.98 5.79
N PRO A 36 19.37 80.00 4.78
CA PRO A 36 19.01 78.85 3.97
C PRO A 36 19.99 78.66 2.80
N SER A 37 20.70 77.52 2.77
CA SER A 37 21.35 77.06 1.55
C SER A 37 20.36 76.25 0.71
N ALA A 38 20.19 76.71 -0.53
CA ALA A 38 19.42 76.12 -1.61
C ALA A 38 19.69 74.61 -1.82
N PRO A 39 18.74 73.86 -2.41
CA PRO A 39 18.83 72.41 -2.51
C PRO A 39 19.95 72.05 -3.50
N VAL A 40 21.01 71.40 -3.01
CA VAL A 40 21.89 70.66 -3.90
C VAL A 40 21.08 69.47 -4.37
N ALA A 41 20.56 69.56 -5.60
CA ALA A 41 20.07 68.39 -6.33
C ALA A 41 21.20 67.37 -6.35
N SER A 42 21.12 66.43 -5.41
CA SER A 42 22.04 65.31 -5.35
C SER A 42 21.65 64.40 -6.51
N THR A 43 22.35 64.53 -7.63
CA THR A 43 22.40 63.48 -8.65
C THR A 43 22.59 62.15 -7.92
N PRO A 44 21.72 61.14 -8.15
CA PRO A 44 21.90 59.86 -7.50
C PRO A 44 23.31 59.37 -7.81
N ALA A 45 24.09 59.09 -6.76
CA ALA A 45 25.41 58.52 -6.93
C ALA A 45 25.26 57.17 -7.66
N PRO A 46 26.20 56.78 -8.54
CA PRO A 46 26.13 55.52 -9.30
C PRO A 46 25.97 54.28 -8.39
N ALA A 47 26.41 54.37 -7.13
CA ALA A 47 26.19 53.34 -6.12
C ALA A 47 24.69 53.13 -5.77
N ALA A 48 23.88 54.19 -5.78
CA ALA A 48 22.44 54.09 -5.52
C ALA A 48 21.70 53.44 -6.70
N GLU A 49 22.10 53.74 -7.94
CA GLU A 49 21.55 53.09 -9.15
C GLU A 49 21.89 51.60 -9.18
N GLN A 50 23.13 51.25 -8.82
CA GLN A 50 23.58 49.85 -8.76
C GLN A 50 22.90 49.06 -7.65
N GLN A 51 22.65 49.68 -6.49
CA GLN A 51 21.87 49.07 -5.41
C GLN A 51 20.41 48.81 -5.81
N LEU A 52 19.79 49.70 -6.58
CA LEU A 52 18.45 49.47 -7.13
C LEU A 52 18.44 48.30 -8.12
N ALA A 53 19.43 48.24 -9.01
CA ALA A 53 19.56 47.14 -9.99
C ALA A 53 19.76 45.78 -9.30
N ASP A 54 20.61 45.71 -8.29
CA ASP A 54 20.83 44.48 -7.51
C ASP A 54 19.59 44.10 -6.69
N ALA A 55 18.84 45.07 -6.18
CA ALA A 55 17.59 44.84 -5.47
C ALA A 55 16.49 44.30 -6.39
N THR A 56 16.39 44.81 -7.63
CA THR A 56 15.45 44.30 -8.62
C THR A 56 15.77 42.87 -9.03
N VAL A 57 17.05 42.56 -9.28
CA VAL A 57 17.48 41.19 -9.63
C VAL A 57 17.17 40.21 -8.50
N ARG A 58 17.44 40.58 -7.24
CA ARG A 58 17.10 39.75 -6.08
C ARG A 58 15.59 39.55 -5.92
N ALA A 59 14.79 40.58 -6.17
CA ALA A 59 13.34 40.47 -6.09
C ALA A 59 12.76 39.53 -7.17
N GLU A 60 13.29 39.60 -8.39
CA GLU A 60 12.90 38.71 -9.49
C GLU A 60 13.29 37.25 -9.21
N GLN A 61 14.50 37.01 -8.71
CA GLN A 61 14.96 35.68 -8.31
C GLN A 61 14.07 35.09 -7.20
N ALA A 62 13.77 35.87 -6.15
CA ALA A 62 12.90 35.43 -5.07
C ALA A 62 11.45 35.16 -5.54
N ALA A 63 10.97 35.89 -6.55
CA ALA A 63 9.67 35.63 -7.16
C ALA A 63 9.67 34.32 -7.95
N ALA A 64 10.70 34.08 -8.77
CA ALA A 64 10.87 32.85 -9.53
C ALA A 64 10.96 31.61 -8.62
N GLU A 65 11.77 31.66 -7.57
CA GLU A 65 11.89 30.57 -6.57
C GLU A 65 10.54 30.27 -5.90
N ARG A 66 9.77 31.32 -5.57
CA ARG A 66 8.44 31.15 -4.98
C ARG A 66 7.43 30.52 -5.94
N ASP A 67 7.50 30.84 -7.22
CA ASP A 67 6.62 30.26 -8.23
C ASP A 67 6.99 28.81 -8.52
N GLU A 68 8.29 28.47 -8.54
CA GLU A 68 8.76 27.08 -8.62
C GLU A 68 8.30 26.25 -7.42
N LEU A 69 8.42 26.76 -6.19
CA LEU A 69 7.96 26.08 -4.98
C LEU A 69 6.44 25.86 -5.01
N ARG A 70 5.66 26.85 -5.45
CA ARG A 70 4.21 26.71 -5.62
C ARG A 70 3.86 25.64 -6.64
N ALA A 71 4.51 25.66 -7.81
CA ALA A 71 4.29 24.67 -8.85
C ALA A 71 4.65 23.25 -8.37
N ALA A 72 5.73 23.10 -7.60
CA ALA A 72 6.13 21.82 -7.01
C ALA A 72 5.11 21.32 -5.98
N LEU A 73 4.61 22.19 -5.10
CA LEU A 73 3.57 21.84 -4.12
C LEU A 73 2.26 21.46 -4.81
N ASP A 74 1.84 22.21 -5.84
CA ASP A 74 0.66 21.89 -6.64
C ASP A 74 0.80 20.53 -7.34
N ALA A 75 1.99 20.22 -7.86
CA ALA A 75 2.27 18.94 -8.51
C ALA A 75 2.21 17.76 -7.53
N VAL A 76 2.81 17.89 -6.34
CA VAL A 76 2.73 16.87 -5.27
C VAL A 76 1.29 16.68 -4.82
N THR A 77 0.56 17.78 -4.64
CA THR A 77 -0.85 17.77 -4.24
C THR A 77 -1.73 17.05 -5.25
N LYS A 78 -1.52 17.32 -6.55
CA LYS A 78 -2.21 16.64 -7.64
C LYS A 78 -1.84 15.16 -7.74
N ALA A 79 -0.60 14.78 -7.45
CA ALA A 79 -0.18 13.37 -7.47
C ALA A 79 -0.82 12.57 -6.32
N LEU A 80 -0.95 13.17 -5.13
CA LEU A 80 -1.61 12.55 -3.98
C LEU A 80 -3.13 12.47 -4.16
N ASN A 81 -3.73 13.49 -4.78
CA ASN A 81 -5.16 13.54 -5.03
C ASN A 81 -5.46 13.96 -6.48
N PRO A 82 -5.42 13.01 -7.44
CA PRO A 82 -5.65 13.32 -8.85
C PRO A 82 -7.09 13.80 -9.14
N ASP A 83 -8.03 13.48 -8.24
CA ASP A 83 -9.45 13.84 -8.34
C ASP A 83 -9.84 15.03 -7.44
N GLY A 84 -8.88 15.65 -6.74
CA GLY A 84 -9.12 16.76 -5.82
C GLY A 84 -9.29 18.11 -6.53
N ASP A 85 -10.36 18.83 -6.21
CA ASP A 85 -10.57 20.20 -6.67
C ASP A 85 -9.46 21.15 -6.16
N ARG A 86 -9.05 22.12 -7.00
CA ARG A 86 -7.98 23.11 -6.72
C ARG A 86 -8.37 24.21 -5.71
N GLY A 87 -9.16 23.87 -4.70
CA GLY A 87 -9.53 24.76 -3.60
C GLY A 87 -8.79 24.39 -2.32
N GLU A 88 -8.51 25.39 -1.48
CA GLU A 88 -7.91 25.31 -0.13
C GLU A 88 -8.08 23.93 0.51
N GLN A 89 -7.03 23.10 0.42
CA GLN A 89 -7.10 21.74 0.95
C GLN A 89 -6.79 21.79 2.43
N ASP A 90 -7.73 21.33 3.25
CA ASP A 90 -7.53 21.21 4.69
C ASP A 90 -6.43 20.15 4.96
N PRO A 91 -5.28 20.52 5.56
CA PRO A 91 -4.21 19.58 5.86
C PRO A 91 -4.68 18.44 6.77
N ALA A 92 -5.68 18.67 7.63
CA ALA A 92 -6.25 17.62 8.47
C ALA A 92 -7.03 16.58 7.65
N ALA A 93 -7.78 17.02 6.63
CA ALA A 93 -8.50 16.12 5.72
C ALA A 93 -7.54 15.29 4.84
N LEU A 94 -6.42 15.87 4.40
CA LEU A 94 -5.37 15.15 3.67
C LEU A 94 -4.71 14.09 4.56
N ALA A 95 -4.35 14.43 5.80
CA ALA A 95 -3.78 13.47 6.74
C ALA A 95 -4.75 12.30 7.01
N ALA A 96 -6.05 12.57 7.15
CA ALA A 96 -7.06 11.52 7.29
C ALA A 96 -7.17 10.64 6.03
N THR A 97 -7.07 11.22 4.84
CA THR A 97 -7.13 10.49 3.57
C THR A 97 -5.91 9.58 3.39
N VAL A 98 -4.72 10.07 3.72
CA VAL A 98 -3.49 9.27 3.69
C VAL A 98 -3.59 8.11 4.69
N ALA A 99 -4.03 8.37 5.92
CA ALA A 99 -4.20 7.33 6.93
C ALA A 99 -5.22 6.25 6.51
N GLU A 100 -6.27 6.61 5.78
CA GLU A 100 -7.22 5.61 5.24
C GLU A 100 -6.62 4.83 4.07
N ARG A 101 -5.84 5.47 3.19
CA ARG A 101 -5.13 4.77 2.12
C ARG A 101 -4.08 3.81 2.65
N ASP A 102 -3.34 4.19 3.69
CA ASP A 102 -2.37 3.31 4.32
C ASP A 102 -3.05 2.04 4.86
N LYS A 103 -4.20 2.20 5.54
CA LYS A 103 -5.00 1.04 5.97
C LYS A 103 -5.48 0.17 4.82
N GLN A 104 -5.86 0.77 3.69
CA GLN A 104 -6.27 0.03 2.50
C GLN A 104 -5.09 -0.74 1.88
N LEU A 105 -3.90 -0.12 1.84
CA LEU A 105 -2.68 -0.77 1.37
C LEU A 105 -2.30 -1.93 2.28
N ASP A 106 -2.37 -1.77 3.60
CA ASP A 106 -2.09 -2.85 4.55
C ASP A 106 -3.05 -4.02 4.37
N ARG A 107 -4.36 -3.75 4.22
CA ARG A 107 -5.36 -4.80 3.94
C ARG A 107 -5.08 -5.50 2.62
N ALA A 108 -4.84 -4.76 1.55
CA ALA A 108 -4.56 -5.33 0.23
C ALA A 108 -3.26 -6.15 0.21
N ALA A 109 -2.23 -5.70 0.93
CA ALA A 109 -0.98 -6.43 1.08
C ALA A 109 -1.18 -7.75 1.85
N ALA A 110 -1.98 -7.74 2.92
CA ALA A 110 -2.35 -8.93 3.66
C ALA A 110 -3.14 -9.92 2.79
N GLU A 111 -4.16 -9.44 2.07
CA GLU A 111 -4.95 -10.27 1.14
C GLU A 111 -4.09 -10.89 0.04
N LEU A 112 -3.16 -10.11 -0.53
CA LEU A 112 -2.23 -10.60 -1.55
C LEU A 112 -1.28 -11.66 -1.00
N ARG A 113 -0.78 -11.47 0.23
CA ARG A 113 0.05 -12.47 0.93
C ARG A 113 -0.73 -13.77 1.09
N THR A 114 -1.95 -13.70 1.64
CA THR A 114 -2.82 -14.87 1.81
C THR A 114 -3.08 -15.58 0.48
N ALA A 115 -3.46 -14.86 -0.57
CA ALA A 115 -3.74 -15.45 -1.87
C ALA A 115 -2.51 -16.14 -2.50
N ARG A 116 -1.31 -15.56 -2.34
CA ARG A 116 -0.06 -16.16 -2.82
C ARG A 116 0.26 -17.45 -2.08
N VAL A 117 0.13 -17.43 -0.75
CA VAL A 117 0.35 -18.59 0.11
C VAL A 117 -0.62 -19.70 -0.21
N GLU A 118 -1.92 -19.40 -0.33
CA GLU A 118 -2.94 -20.39 -0.69
C GLU A 118 -2.64 -21.03 -2.04
N LEU A 119 -2.33 -20.22 -3.05
CA LEU A 119 -2.02 -20.71 -4.39
C LEU A 119 -0.75 -21.58 -4.41
N ALA A 120 0.29 -21.19 -3.65
CA ALA A 120 1.48 -22.00 -3.50
C ALA A 120 1.19 -23.31 -2.76
N ALA A 121 0.39 -23.27 -1.69
CA ALA A 121 -0.01 -24.45 -0.93
C ALA A 121 -0.84 -25.42 -1.78
N TYR A 122 -1.77 -24.92 -2.60
CA TYR A 122 -2.52 -25.75 -3.55
C TYR A 122 -1.61 -26.47 -4.54
N LYS A 123 -0.62 -25.78 -5.11
CA LYS A 123 0.33 -26.37 -6.05
C LYS A 123 1.23 -27.40 -5.38
N ALA A 124 1.90 -27.01 -4.29
CA ALA A 124 2.82 -27.88 -3.56
C ALA A 124 2.11 -29.11 -2.98
N ALA A 125 0.88 -28.96 -2.48
CA ALA A 125 0.10 -30.08 -1.98
C ALA A 125 -0.25 -31.06 -3.11
N ALA A 126 -0.66 -30.57 -4.29
CA ALA A 126 -0.94 -31.42 -5.44
C ALA A 126 0.29 -32.25 -5.85
N ASP A 127 1.46 -31.60 -5.92
CA ASP A 127 2.74 -32.25 -6.28
C ASP A 127 3.20 -33.29 -5.24
N HIS A 128 2.80 -33.11 -3.98
CA HIS A 128 3.13 -34.02 -2.88
C HIS A 128 2.00 -34.99 -2.49
N GLY A 129 0.93 -35.07 -3.28
CA GLY A 129 -0.19 -35.98 -3.02
C GLY A 129 -0.89 -35.67 -1.70
N ALA A 130 -0.99 -34.39 -1.34
CA ALA A 130 -1.65 -33.89 -0.15
C ALA A 130 -2.95 -33.15 -0.50
N ARG A 131 -3.83 -33.03 0.49
CA ARG A 131 -5.14 -32.38 0.40
C ARG A 131 -5.04 -30.92 0.81
N ALA A 132 -4.85 -30.05 -0.18
CA ALA A 132 -4.78 -28.61 0.02
C ALA A 132 -6.02 -28.04 0.74
N ASP A 133 -7.21 -28.55 0.41
CA ASP A 133 -8.49 -28.17 1.04
C ASP A 133 -8.51 -28.42 2.55
N ARG A 134 -7.88 -29.52 2.99
CA ARG A 134 -7.79 -29.89 4.40
C ARG A 134 -6.68 -29.14 5.12
N LEU A 135 -5.54 -28.96 4.47
CA LEU A 135 -4.40 -28.21 5.01
C LEU A 135 -4.79 -26.75 5.28
N LEU A 136 -5.42 -26.07 4.32
CA LEU A 136 -5.82 -24.66 4.45
C LEU A 136 -6.96 -24.43 5.46
N ASN A 137 -7.66 -25.48 5.88
CA ASN A 137 -8.67 -25.42 6.95
C ASN A 137 -8.10 -25.81 8.33
N SER A 138 -6.81 -26.14 8.41
CA SER A 138 -6.16 -26.56 9.65
C SER A 138 -5.48 -25.36 10.33
N ARG A 139 -5.90 -25.04 11.56
CA ARG A 139 -5.29 -23.96 12.33
C ARG A 139 -3.80 -24.19 12.59
N SER A 140 -3.41 -25.42 12.91
CA SER A 140 -2.01 -25.74 13.17
C SER A 140 -1.12 -25.60 11.93
N PHE A 141 -1.66 -25.87 10.74
CA PHE A 141 -0.93 -25.64 9.49
C PHE A 141 -0.83 -24.13 9.19
N LEU A 142 -1.92 -23.38 9.36
CA LEU A 142 -1.90 -21.93 9.18
C LEU A 142 -0.90 -21.25 10.14
N ASP A 143 -0.84 -21.66 11.41
CA ASP A 143 0.15 -21.13 12.37
C ASP A 143 1.59 -21.35 11.88
N THR A 144 1.91 -22.51 11.28
CA THR A 144 3.24 -22.76 10.71
C THR A 144 3.55 -21.97 9.45
N VAL A 145 2.50 -21.63 8.68
CA VAL A 145 2.64 -20.92 7.40
C VAL A 145 2.63 -19.41 7.60
N ASP A 146 2.01 -18.90 8.67
CA ASP A 146 2.02 -17.48 9.01
C ASP A 146 3.45 -16.98 9.30
N GLU A 147 4.32 -17.84 9.83
CA GLU A 147 5.74 -17.57 10.04
C GLU A 147 6.57 -17.53 8.74
N LEU A 148 6.04 -18.07 7.63
CA LEU A 148 6.73 -18.14 6.34
C LEU A 148 6.51 -16.87 5.52
N ASP A 149 7.58 -16.29 4.97
CA ASP A 149 7.47 -15.14 4.07
C ASP A 149 7.39 -15.59 2.59
N PRO A 150 6.30 -15.34 1.86
CA PRO A 150 6.20 -15.66 0.43
C PRO A 150 7.13 -14.84 -0.48
N ALA A 151 7.84 -13.84 0.05
CA ALA A 151 8.91 -13.15 -0.67
C ALA A 151 10.31 -13.77 -0.43
N ASP A 152 10.45 -14.70 0.51
CA ASP A 152 11.72 -15.36 0.78
C ASP A 152 12.06 -16.38 -0.31
N GLY A 153 13.33 -16.45 -0.72
CA GLY A 153 13.78 -17.38 -1.76
C GLY A 153 13.68 -18.86 -1.37
N LYS A 154 13.54 -19.18 -0.08
CA LYS A 154 13.35 -20.54 0.46
C LYS A 154 11.90 -20.85 0.81
N PHE A 155 10.97 -19.95 0.51
CA PHE A 155 9.56 -20.12 0.82
C PHE A 155 9.01 -21.47 0.32
N ASP A 156 9.27 -21.82 -0.94
CA ASP A 156 8.76 -23.06 -1.53
C ASP A 156 9.31 -24.30 -0.81
N GLU A 157 10.59 -24.31 -0.45
CA GLU A 157 11.22 -25.43 0.27
C GLU A 157 10.61 -25.59 1.68
N GLN A 158 10.42 -24.47 2.38
CA GLN A 158 9.85 -24.46 3.72
C GLN A 158 8.37 -24.85 3.71
N LEU A 159 7.61 -24.37 2.72
CA LEU A 159 6.20 -24.74 2.52
C LEU A 159 6.06 -26.23 2.23
N VAL A 160 6.90 -26.78 1.37
CA VAL A 160 6.93 -28.23 1.10
C VAL A 160 7.25 -29.03 2.36
N ALA A 161 8.22 -28.57 3.16
CA ALA A 161 8.55 -29.22 4.43
C ALA A 161 7.36 -29.20 5.41
N ALA A 162 6.67 -28.06 5.53
CA ALA A 162 5.48 -27.92 6.37
C ALA A 162 4.34 -28.84 5.91
N ILE A 163 4.10 -28.93 4.59
CA ILE A 163 3.09 -29.83 4.02
C ILE A 163 3.42 -31.29 4.33
N ARG A 164 4.68 -31.70 4.16
CA ARG A 164 5.11 -33.07 4.48
C ARG A 164 4.95 -33.37 5.96
N ALA A 165 5.38 -32.46 6.84
CA ALA A 165 5.22 -32.62 8.27
C ALA A 165 3.74 -32.74 8.68
N ALA A 166 2.86 -31.94 8.09
CA ALA A 166 1.43 -32.04 8.34
C ALA A 166 0.86 -33.40 7.88
N VAL A 167 1.24 -33.87 6.69
CA VAL A 167 0.81 -35.19 6.17
C VAL A 167 1.37 -36.34 6.99
N GLU A 168 2.60 -36.24 7.50
CA GLU A 168 3.19 -37.24 8.38
C GLU A 168 2.51 -37.27 9.75
N ALA A 169 2.07 -36.12 10.26
CA ALA A 169 1.36 -36.02 11.53
C ALA A 169 -0.04 -36.65 11.49
N ASP A 170 -0.79 -36.42 10.40
CA ASP A 170 -2.11 -37.04 10.20
C ASP A 170 -2.32 -37.44 8.72
N PRO A 171 -1.85 -38.64 8.33
CA PRO A 171 -1.91 -39.06 6.93
C PRO A 171 -3.33 -39.33 6.47
N ASP A 172 -4.24 -39.76 7.35
CA ASP A 172 -5.62 -40.08 6.99
C ASP A 172 -6.41 -38.80 6.65
N LEU A 173 -6.08 -37.69 7.31
CA LEU A 173 -6.71 -36.40 7.07
C LEU A 173 -6.13 -35.69 5.85
N TYR A 174 -4.80 -35.69 5.70
CA TYR A 174 -4.12 -34.81 4.75
C TYR A 174 -3.61 -35.51 3.49
N ARG A 175 -3.49 -36.84 3.41
CA ARG A 175 -3.09 -37.52 2.17
C ARG A 175 -4.22 -37.47 1.16
N ALA A 176 -3.90 -37.08 -0.07
CA ALA A 176 -4.85 -37.15 -1.18
C ALA A 176 -5.15 -38.61 -1.48
N THR A 177 -6.42 -38.97 -1.41
CA THR A 177 -6.88 -40.26 -1.90
C THR A 177 -6.82 -40.22 -3.43
N PRO A 178 -6.30 -41.25 -4.10
CA PRO A 178 -6.33 -41.30 -5.56
C PRO A 178 -7.76 -41.09 -6.03
N ALA A 179 -7.98 -40.12 -6.92
CA ALA A 179 -9.25 -39.98 -7.59
C ALA A 179 -9.47 -41.26 -8.40
N VAL A 180 -10.25 -42.19 -7.86
CA VAL A 180 -10.76 -43.31 -8.64
C VAL A 180 -11.55 -42.67 -9.78
N PRO A 181 -11.29 -43.03 -11.05
CA PRO A 181 -12.10 -42.53 -12.14
C PRO A 181 -13.55 -42.71 -11.76
N GLY A 182 -14.31 -41.61 -11.64
CA GLY A 182 -15.74 -41.70 -11.39
C GLY A 182 -16.28 -42.68 -12.42
N ARG A 183 -17.03 -43.71 -11.99
CA ARG A 183 -17.52 -44.77 -12.90
C ARG A 183 -18.18 -44.09 -14.10
N GLY A 184 -17.41 -43.98 -15.18
CA GLY A 184 -17.78 -43.33 -16.41
C GLY A 184 -18.62 -44.32 -17.19
N GLY A 185 -19.87 -44.42 -16.80
CA GLY A 185 -20.89 -45.17 -17.51
C GLY A 185 -22.15 -44.34 -17.45
N ALA A 186 -22.28 -43.37 -18.36
CA ALA A 186 -23.62 -43.05 -18.83
C ALA A 186 -24.19 -44.40 -19.31
N GLU A 187 -25.32 -44.81 -18.75
CA GLU A 187 -26.07 -46.00 -19.13
C GLU A 187 -26.25 -46.01 -20.65
N PHE A 188 -25.33 -46.67 -21.34
CA PHE A 188 -25.44 -46.91 -22.77
C PHE A 188 -26.41 -48.07 -22.88
N ASN A 189 -27.72 -47.76 -22.91
CA ASN A 189 -28.69 -48.68 -23.46
C ASN A 189 -28.19 -49.02 -24.87
N GLY A 190 -27.64 -50.23 -25.01
CA GLY A 190 -26.82 -50.64 -26.14
C GLY A 190 -27.45 -50.28 -27.48
N ALA A 191 -26.61 -49.93 -28.45
CA ALA A 191 -27.05 -49.82 -29.84
C ALA A 191 -27.81 -51.11 -30.23
N PRO A 192 -28.93 -51.02 -30.98
CA PRO A 192 -29.60 -52.23 -31.46
C PRO A 192 -28.57 -53.07 -32.24
N ALA A 193 -28.53 -54.37 -31.96
CA ALA A 193 -27.56 -55.29 -32.54
C ALA A 193 -27.49 -55.08 -34.06
N ALA A 194 -26.35 -54.58 -34.54
CA ALA A 194 -26.12 -54.44 -35.97
C ALA A 194 -26.19 -55.84 -36.61
N PRO A 195 -26.79 -55.98 -37.81
CA PRO A 195 -26.89 -57.28 -38.46
C PRO A 195 -25.49 -57.86 -38.67
N THR A 196 -25.25 -59.04 -38.11
CA THR A 196 -23.97 -59.74 -38.23
C THR A 196 -23.71 -60.07 -39.70
N LYS A 197 -22.61 -59.56 -40.25
CA LYS A 197 -22.20 -59.90 -41.61
C LYS A 197 -21.83 -61.39 -41.67
N PRO A 198 -22.36 -62.17 -42.63
CA PRO A 198 -22.06 -63.60 -42.72
C PRO A 198 -20.56 -63.81 -42.95
N ALA A 199 -19.96 -64.69 -42.14
CA ALA A 199 -18.53 -64.99 -42.18
C ALA A 199 -18.15 -65.86 -43.39
N THR A 200 -19.12 -66.60 -43.94
CA THR A 200 -18.92 -67.46 -45.11
C THR A 200 -20.01 -67.27 -46.15
N LEU A 201 -19.72 -67.67 -47.39
CA LEU A 201 -20.70 -67.65 -48.48
C LEU A 201 -21.92 -68.53 -48.16
N ARG A 202 -21.72 -69.65 -47.46
CA ARG A 202 -22.81 -70.53 -47.03
C ARG A 202 -23.72 -69.85 -46.02
N ASP A 203 -23.16 -69.10 -45.06
CA ASP A 203 -23.94 -68.33 -44.09
C ASP A 203 -24.73 -67.21 -44.77
N ALA A 204 -24.16 -66.59 -45.81
CA ALA A 204 -24.84 -65.55 -46.58
C ALA A 204 -26.04 -66.10 -47.36
N ILE A 205 -25.91 -67.32 -47.90
CA ILE A 205 -27.01 -68.00 -48.61
C ILE A 205 -28.09 -68.44 -47.60
N ALA A 206 -27.70 -68.99 -46.45
CA ALA A 206 -28.64 -69.39 -45.40
C ALA A 206 -29.44 -68.20 -44.85
N ALA A 207 -28.77 -67.08 -44.56
CA ALA A 207 -29.43 -65.85 -44.11
C ALA A 207 -30.40 -65.27 -45.14
N ARG A 208 -30.20 -65.55 -46.44
CA ARG A 208 -31.09 -65.08 -47.52
C ARG A 208 -32.29 -66.00 -47.77
N LEU A 209 -32.23 -67.24 -47.33
CA LEU A 209 -33.26 -68.27 -47.56
C LEU A 209 -34.13 -68.55 -46.32
N SER A 210 -33.75 -68.09 -45.14
CA SER A 210 -34.65 -68.04 -43.99
C SER A 210 -35.69 -66.92 -44.18
N PRO A 211 -37.01 -67.22 -44.19
CA PRO A 211 -38.07 -66.21 -44.26
C PRO A 211 -38.17 -65.36 -42.99
#